data_AF-A0A7L4B7E0-F1
#
_entry.id   AF-A0A7L4B7E0-F1
#
_cell.length_a   1.000
_cell.length_b   1.000
_cell.length_c   1.000
_cell.angle_alpha   90.00
_cell.angle_beta   90.00
_cell.angle_gamma   90.00
#
_symmetry.space_group_name_H-M   'P 1'
#
loop_
_entity.id
_entity.type
_entity.pdbx_description
1 polymer ?
#
loop_
_entity_poly.entity_id
_entity_poly.type
_entity_poly.pdbx_seq_one_letter_code
_entity_poly.pdbx_strand_id
1 'polypeptide(L)'
;CHYKAVIFDASGVLLPSPYKTAADWEARNCIPAGTIQQAMLSGGENSPSLKYTRGELTTVEFLQELGQECFEIANVCVPVDSFLSDLIRNEMIKQLPIMAEAVQCIRAEGLKTALLSNSFCLLNGESFLPLDQKHFDVMVESYREGMHKPDPRIYKLCLERLGVQPQESIFLDSSSQNLKAAAQHGIKTVKVDDPEVAFKELETYLGFPLQGFVPNTCSVRPSMEIPKDRLQKYLENVLGDQATGPLVLRQFGHGQSTRTYYLKFGDRLLVLKKEPSDRLHPSGSAVRREYRVLKALSEAGVPVPTVLALCEDRSTLGTPFYLMEHCAGRVFRDVSLPTLQPGQRRAIYAAMSQVLSQIHSVDLRAAKLEDLGEHANYIQRQVETWTKQYRAMETHVIPAMERLIEWLPLHFPESQKTTVVHGDFRMDNLVFHPDRPEVLAVLGWKLSTLGDPISDLANNCMAYFLPPHFNALRGLRKCDLGHLGVPTAEEYSQRYCDHMGVEHPENWNFYMAFAFFRLAAMLQGLYKRSLAERPAPGEGSPEDAEFVADLAWDFSIKEGFRVFDSLPTTKPLARCYSTLAS
;
A
#
# COMPACT_ATOMS: atom_id res chain seq x y z
N CYS A 1 16.74 9.60 -13.88
CA CYS A 1 17.25 8.26 -14.19
C CYS A 1 16.66 7.78 -15.53
N HIS A 2 17.47 7.29 -16.47
CA HIS A 2 16.96 6.72 -17.73
C HIS A 2 16.72 5.20 -17.64
N TYR A 3 17.24 4.55 -16.59
CA TYR A 3 16.98 3.15 -16.27
C TYR A 3 15.55 2.98 -15.73
N LYS A 4 14.93 1.86 -16.11
CA LYS A 4 13.60 1.42 -15.67
C LYS A 4 13.65 0.17 -14.80
N ALA A 5 14.75 -0.57 -14.81
CA ALA A 5 14.89 -1.80 -14.03
C ALA A 5 16.31 -2.02 -13.49
N VAL A 6 16.39 -2.71 -12.34
CA VAL A 6 17.64 -3.24 -11.80
C VAL A 6 17.48 -4.75 -11.56
N ILE A 7 18.40 -5.53 -12.12
CA ILE A 7 18.43 -6.98 -12.08
C ILE A 7 19.56 -7.40 -11.13
N PHE A 8 19.25 -8.26 -10.18
CA PHE A 8 20.20 -8.74 -9.18
C PHE A 8 20.45 -10.23 -9.37
N ASP A 9 21.71 -10.64 -9.30
CA ASP A 9 22.04 -12.00 -8.92
C ASP A 9 21.72 -12.25 -7.43
N ALA A 10 21.57 -13.51 -7.05
CA ALA A 10 21.42 -13.88 -5.65
C ALA A 10 22.79 -13.97 -4.96
N SER A 11 23.70 -14.80 -5.48
CA SER A 11 24.91 -15.25 -4.79
C SER A 11 26.07 -14.25 -4.91
N GLY A 12 26.55 -13.76 -3.77
CA GLY A 12 27.57 -12.71 -3.72
C GLY A 12 27.05 -11.30 -4.01
N VAL A 13 25.73 -11.14 -4.22
CA VAL A 13 25.08 -9.83 -4.42
C VAL A 13 24.03 -9.57 -3.35
N LEU A 14 22.95 -10.35 -3.30
CA LEU A 14 21.92 -10.24 -2.26
C LEU A 14 22.21 -11.16 -1.07
N LEU A 15 22.93 -12.25 -1.32
CA LEU A 15 23.33 -13.27 -0.36
C LEU A 15 24.85 -13.37 -0.31
N PRO A 16 25.43 -13.91 0.77
CA PRO A 16 26.87 -14.19 0.83
C PRO A 16 27.34 -15.08 -0.33
N SER A 17 28.62 -14.97 -0.68
CA SER A 17 29.22 -15.83 -1.72
C SER A 17 29.37 -17.27 -1.20
N PRO A 18 28.84 -18.28 -1.91
CA PRO A 18 28.89 -19.68 -1.48
C PRO A 18 30.32 -20.23 -1.42
N TYR A 19 31.27 -19.62 -2.13
CA TYR A 19 32.68 -20.06 -2.13
C TYR A 19 33.38 -19.74 -0.81
N LYS A 20 33.04 -18.60 -0.19
CA LYS A 20 33.57 -18.26 1.14
C LYS A 20 33.04 -19.24 2.18
N THR A 21 31.75 -19.51 2.13
CA THR A 21 31.09 -20.52 2.98
C THR A 21 31.71 -21.91 2.82
N ALA A 22 32.00 -22.32 1.58
CA ALA A 22 32.65 -23.59 1.29
C ALA A 22 34.04 -23.66 1.93
N ALA A 23 34.86 -22.62 1.80
CA ALA A 23 36.19 -22.58 2.41
C ALA A 23 36.14 -22.67 3.95
N ASP A 24 35.21 -21.92 4.59
CA ASP A 24 35.02 -21.95 6.04
C ASP A 24 34.47 -23.30 6.52
N TRP A 25 33.65 -23.98 5.70
CA TRP A 25 33.15 -25.33 5.99
C TRP A 25 34.25 -26.39 5.82
N GLU A 26 35.04 -26.32 4.77
CA GLU A 26 36.18 -27.22 4.53
C GLU A 26 37.17 -27.17 5.69
N ALA A 27 37.52 -25.95 6.13
CA ALA A 27 38.41 -25.75 7.27
C ALA A 27 37.86 -26.37 8.57
N ARG A 28 36.56 -26.22 8.84
CA ARG A 28 35.89 -26.81 10.02
C ARG A 28 35.81 -28.33 10.00
N ASN A 29 35.75 -28.92 8.80
CA ASN A 29 35.56 -30.36 8.60
C ASN A 29 36.85 -31.08 8.18
N CYS A 30 38.01 -30.42 8.27
CA CYS A 30 39.31 -30.96 7.90
C CYS A 30 39.38 -31.46 6.43
N ILE A 31 38.66 -30.80 5.53
CA ILE A 31 38.69 -31.07 4.08
C ILE A 31 39.77 -30.18 3.45
N PRO A 32 40.57 -30.67 2.48
CA PRO A 32 41.54 -29.83 1.78
C PRO A 32 40.88 -28.59 1.17
N ALA A 33 41.52 -27.44 1.34
CA ALA A 33 40.98 -26.16 0.89
C ALA A 33 40.75 -26.13 -0.63
N GLY A 34 39.58 -25.65 -1.05
CA GLY A 34 39.17 -25.53 -2.45
C GLY A 34 38.57 -26.80 -3.05
N THR A 35 38.43 -27.88 -2.30
CA THR A 35 37.87 -29.16 -2.79
C THR A 35 36.48 -29.00 -3.37
N ILE A 36 35.55 -28.39 -2.61
CA ILE A 36 34.17 -28.18 -3.01
C ILE A 36 34.10 -27.26 -4.22
N GLN A 37 34.87 -26.16 -4.21
CA GLN A 37 34.89 -25.23 -5.33
C GLN A 37 35.39 -25.90 -6.62
N GLN A 38 36.46 -26.69 -6.52
CA GLN A 38 36.99 -27.44 -7.66
C GLN A 38 36.00 -28.50 -8.13
N ALA A 39 35.39 -29.26 -7.22
CA ALA A 39 34.38 -30.27 -7.56
C ALA A 39 33.16 -29.66 -8.25
N MET A 40 32.71 -28.49 -7.80
CA MET A 40 31.61 -27.76 -8.45
C MET A 40 31.96 -27.29 -9.86
N LEU A 41 33.22 -27.01 -10.16
CA LEU A 41 33.69 -26.54 -11.47
C LEU A 41 34.21 -27.68 -12.38
N SER A 42 34.48 -28.85 -11.81
CA SER A 42 34.99 -30.04 -12.50
C SER A 42 34.01 -30.49 -13.59
N GLY A 43 34.50 -30.76 -14.80
CA GLY A 43 33.67 -31.15 -15.95
C GLY A 43 33.11 -30.01 -16.81
N GLY A 44 33.40 -28.75 -16.49
CA GLY A 44 32.99 -27.59 -17.32
C GLY A 44 31.46 -27.50 -17.47
N GLU A 45 30.96 -27.45 -18.70
CA GLU A 45 29.51 -27.42 -19.03
C GLU A 45 28.73 -28.64 -18.49
N ASN A 46 29.42 -29.76 -18.28
CA ASN A 46 28.86 -31.00 -17.75
C ASN A 46 29.15 -31.19 -16.25
N SER A 47 29.59 -30.14 -15.56
CA SER A 47 29.79 -30.20 -14.11
C SER A 47 28.50 -30.56 -13.37
N PRO A 48 28.58 -31.30 -12.25
CA PRO A 48 27.40 -31.66 -11.45
C PRO A 48 26.59 -30.42 -11.03
N SER A 49 27.28 -29.31 -10.74
CA SER A 49 26.66 -28.05 -10.33
C SER A 49 25.82 -27.42 -11.45
N LEU A 50 26.30 -27.40 -12.69
CA LEU A 50 25.56 -26.84 -13.81
C LEU A 50 24.38 -27.72 -14.21
N LYS A 51 24.55 -29.05 -14.24
CA LYS A 51 23.43 -29.97 -14.46
C LYS A 51 22.34 -29.77 -13.40
N TYR A 52 22.73 -29.66 -12.13
CA TYR A 52 21.79 -29.46 -11.04
C TYR A 52 21.07 -28.11 -11.13
N THR A 53 21.78 -27.02 -11.44
CA THR A 53 21.16 -25.69 -11.63
C THR A 53 20.33 -25.58 -12.90
N ARG A 54 20.46 -26.49 -13.88
CA ARG A 54 19.56 -26.63 -15.03
C ARG A 54 18.35 -27.55 -14.75
N GLY A 55 18.30 -28.18 -13.58
CA GLY A 55 17.25 -29.14 -13.22
C GLY A 55 17.41 -30.51 -13.87
N GLU A 56 18.61 -30.84 -14.38
CA GLU A 56 18.92 -32.14 -15.01
C GLU A 56 19.21 -33.24 -13.98
N LEU A 57 19.59 -32.87 -12.75
CA LEU A 57 19.83 -33.79 -11.63
C LEU A 57 18.83 -33.54 -10.51
N THR A 58 18.39 -34.61 -9.84
CA THR A 58 17.76 -34.51 -8.53
C THR A 58 18.79 -34.15 -7.45
N THR A 59 18.34 -33.65 -6.30
CA THR A 59 19.22 -33.35 -5.16
C THR A 59 20.05 -34.56 -4.73
N VAL A 60 19.49 -35.77 -4.81
CA VAL A 60 20.18 -37.01 -4.43
C VAL A 60 21.28 -37.35 -5.43
N GLU A 61 20.99 -37.28 -6.73
CA GLU A 61 21.97 -37.53 -7.79
C GLU A 61 23.09 -36.48 -7.76
N PHE A 62 22.75 -35.22 -7.53
CA PHE A 62 23.74 -34.15 -7.37
C PHE A 62 24.69 -34.41 -6.18
N LEU A 63 24.16 -34.79 -5.02
CA LEU A 63 25.00 -35.11 -3.86
C LEU A 63 25.91 -36.31 -4.12
N GLN A 64 25.44 -37.31 -4.88
CA GLN A 64 26.26 -38.45 -5.28
C GLN A 64 27.39 -38.04 -6.24
N GLU A 65 27.06 -37.33 -7.33
CA GLU A 65 28.06 -36.86 -8.31
C GLU A 65 29.07 -35.90 -7.66
N LEU A 66 28.61 -34.95 -6.83
CA LEU A 66 29.50 -34.01 -6.14
C LEU A 66 30.39 -34.71 -5.10
N GLY A 67 29.85 -35.68 -4.36
CA GLY A 67 30.62 -36.46 -3.39
C GLY A 67 31.74 -37.26 -4.05
N GLN A 68 31.46 -37.83 -5.23
CA GLN A 68 32.45 -38.58 -6.03
C GLN A 68 33.57 -37.65 -6.53
N GLU A 69 33.24 -36.50 -7.11
CA GLU A 69 34.24 -35.52 -7.57
C GLU A 69 35.10 -35.00 -6.41
N CYS A 70 34.48 -34.67 -5.27
CA CYS A 70 35.19 -34.28 -4.07
C CYS A 70 36.17 -35.36 -3.58
N PHE A 71 35.76 -36.64 -3.64
CA PHE A 71 36.62 -37.77 -3.28
C PHE A 71 37.81 -37.90 -4.23
N GLU A 72 37.60 -37.74 -5.54
CA GLU A 72 38.66 -37.79 -6.54
C GLU A 72 39.68 -36.65 -6.37
N ILE A 73 39.23 -35.46 -5.98
CA ILE A 73 40.09 -34.29 -5.75
C ILE A 73 40.87 -34.40 -4.43
N ALA A 74 40.18 -34.73 -3.34
CA ALA A 74 40.75 -34.65 -1.99
C ALA A 74 41.27 -35.98 -1.44
N ASN A 75 40.95 -37.09 -2.10
CA ASN A 75 41.23 -38.46 -1.67
C ASN A 75 40.70 -38.76 -0.24
N VAL A 76 39.62 -38.08 0.15
CA VAL A 76 38.90 -38.28 1.42
C VAL A 76 37.40 -38.19 1.15
N CYS A 77 36.61 -38.92 1.93
CA CYS A 77 35.15 -38.85 1.84
C CYS A 77 34.66 -37.50 2.35
N VAL A 78 34.01 -36.71 1.50
CA VAL A 78 33.48 -35.39 1.85
C VAL A 78 31.98 -35.51 2.15
N PRO A 79 31.51 -35.12 3.36
CA PRO A 79 30.08 -35.14 3.70
C PRO A 79 29.33 -33.96 3.05
N VAL A 80 29.11 -34.08 1.74
CA VAL A 80 28.49 -33.02 0.90
C VAL A 80 27.04 -32.71 1.26
N ASP A 81 26.33 -33.66 1.88
CA ASP A 81 24.98 -33.49 2.42
C ASP A 81 24.97 -32.55 3.64
N SER A 82 25.97 -32.69 4.52
CA SER A 82 26.19 -31.79 5.65
C SER A 82 26.60 -30.40 5.17
N PHE A 83 27.44 -30.30 4.14
CA PHE A 83 27.78 -29.02 3.52
C PHE A 83 26.54 -28.32 2.96
N LEU A 84 25.74 -29.02 2.15
CA LEU A 84 24.53 -28.45 1.57
C LEU A 84 23.54 -28.02 2.65
N SER A 85 23.39 -28.82 3.71
CA SER A 85 22.55 -28.47 4.88
C SER A 85 23.05 -27.22 5.60
N ASP A 86 24.36 -27.07 5.78
CA ASP A 86 24.96 -25.88 6.43
C ASP A 86 24.84 -24.64 5.55
N LEU A 87 25.03 -24.78 4.23
CA LEU A 87 24.85 -23.70 3.27
C LEU A 87 23.42 -23.15 3.33
N ILE A 88 22.42 -24.05 3.35
CA ILE A 88 20.99 -23.70 3.45
C ILE A 88 20.63 -23.12 4.82
N ARG A 89 21.12 -23.72 5.93
CA ARG A 89 20.67 -23.36 7.30
C ARG A 89 21.42 -22.18 7.93
N ASN A 90 22.71 -22.01 7.65
CA ASN A 90 23.55 -21.12 8.48
C ASN A 90 23.98 -19.84 7.75
N GLU A 91 24.25 -19.92 6.44
CA GLU A 91 24.85 -18.80 5.70
C GLU A 91 23.86 -18.09 4.77
N MET A 92 22.97 -18.84 4.12
CA MET A 92 21.99 -18.29 3.19
C MET A 92 20.65 -17.91 3.85
N ILE A 93 20.63 -17.57 5.14
CA ILE A 93 19.44 -16.95 5.79
C ILE A 93 19.59 -15.44 5.87
N LYS A 94 20.81 -14.90 5.86
CA LYS A 94 21.07 -13.47 6.09
C LYS A 94 21.35 -12.76 4.77
N GLN A 95 20.31 -12.14 4.23
CA GLN A 95 20.48 -11.16 3.16
C GLN A 95 21.51 -10.10 3.55
N LEU A 96 22.33 -9.66 2.60
CA LEU A 96 23.24 -8.54 2.79
C LEU A 96 22.40 -7.27 3.04
N PRO A 97 22.40 -6.67 4.26
CA PRO A 97 21.42 -5.65 4.62
C PRO A 97 21.45 -4.43 3.70
N ILE A 98 22.65 -4.00 3.28
CA ILE A 98 22.85 -2.87 2.38
C ILE A 98 22.20 -3.09 1.00
N MET A 99 22.28 -4.32 0.48
CA MET A 99 21.69 -4.66 -0.83
C MET A 99 20.18 -4.90 -0.73
N ALA A 100 19.72 -5.49 0.39
CA ALA A 100 18.28 -5.61 0.66
C ALA A 100 17.60 -4.23 0.77
N GLU A 101 18.23 -3.27 1.46
CA GLU A 101 17.75 -1.89 1.52
C GLU A 101 17.82 -1.21 0.16
N ALA A 102 18.89 -1.43 -0.63
CA ALA A 102 19.00 -0.88 -1.98
C ALA A 102 17.82 -1.33 -2.88
N VAL A 103 17.45 -2.61 -2.84
CA VAL A 103 16.27 -3.12 -3.57
C VAL A 103 15.00 -2.35 -3.15
N GLN A 104 14.82 -2.10 -1.86
CA GLN A 104 13.67 -1.34 -1.36
C GLN A 104 13.68 0.11 -1.85
N CYS A 105 14.82 0.80 -1.80
CA CYS A 105 15.00 2.15 -2.33
C CYS A 105 14.69 2.25 -3.82
N ILE A 106 15.22 1.32 -4.63
CA ILE A 106 14.99 1.27 -6.09
C ILE A 106 13.50 1.15 -6.41
N ARG A 107 12.81 0.26 -5.70
CA ARG A 107 11.35 0.10 -5.85
C ARG A 107 10.59 1.36 -5.42
N ALA A 108 11.04 2.01 -4.34
CA ALA A 108 10.44 3.25 -3.86
C ALA A 108 10.50 4.36 -4.92
N GLU A 109 11.56 4.41 -5.72
CA GLU A 109 11.70 5.33 -6.84
C GLU A 109 10.92 4.91 -8.10
N GLY A 110 10.19 3.79 -8.06
CA GLY A 110 9.33 3.31 -9.12
C GLY A 110 10.03 2.48 -10.20
N LEU A 111 11.28 2.08 -9.99
CA LEU A 111 11.98 1.17 -10.89
C LEU A 111 11.55 -0.27 -10.61
N LYS A 112 11.51 -1.09 -11.67
CA LYS A 112 11.29 -2.53 -11.53
C LYS A 112 12.53 -3.21 -10.97
N THR A 113 12.33 -4.27 -10.21
CA THR A 113 13.41 -5.10 -9.67
C THR A 113 13.24 -6.54 -10.10
N ALA A 114 14.32 -7.20 -10.50
CA ALA A 114 14.30 -8.61 -10.85
C ALA A 114 15.41 -9.39 -10.15
N LEU A 115 15.14 -10.66 -9.90
CA LEU A 115 16.14 -11.64 -9.54
C LEU A 115 16.45 -12.53 -10.74
N LEU A 116 17.73 -12.67 -11.07
CA LEU A 116 18.23 -13.58 -12.11
C LEU A 116 19.33 -14.46 -11.51
N SER A 117 18.96 -15.65 -11.05
CA SER A 117 19.82 -16.51 -10.23
C SER A 117 20.11 -17.85 -10.90
N ASN A 118 21.38 -18.28 -10.83
CA ASN A 118 21.73 -19.68 -11.05
C ASN A 118 21.45 -20.44 -9.75
N SER A 119 20.19 -20.86 -9.55
CA SER A 119 19.71 -21.54 -8.35
C SER A 119 19.32 -23.00 -8.63
N PHE A 120 19.18 -23.77 -7.55
CA PHE A 120 18.72 -25.15 -7.53
C PHE A 120 17.44 -25.29 -6.68
N CYS A 121 16.81 -26.47 -6.64
CA CYS A 121 15.62 -26.71 -5.83
C CYS A 121 15.96 -27.49 -4.55
N LEU A 122 15.17 -27.27 -3.49
CA LEU A 122 15.20 -28.11 -2.29
C LEU A 122 14.61 -29.49 -2.57
N LEU A 123 14.82 -30.44 -1.65
CA LEU A 123 14.25 -31.81 -1.73
C LEU A 123 12.72 -31.83 -1.89
N ASN A 124 12.02 -30.80 -1.41
CA ASN A 124 10.58 -30.65 -1.52
C ASN A 124 10.13 -29.92 -2.82
N GLY A 125 11.06 -29.56 -3.71
CA GLY A 125 10.79 -28.85 -4.96
C GLY A 125 10.63 -27.33 -4.81
N GLU A 126 10.75 -26.78 -3.60
CA GLU A 126 10.65 -25.33 -3.36
C GLU A 126 11.98 -24.60 -3.65
N SER A 127 11.89 -23.29 -3.88
CA SER A 127 13.07 -22.43 -3.98
C SER A 127 13.76 -22.37 -2.61
N PHE A 128 15.08 -22.47 -2.58
CA PHE A 128 15.85 -22.31 -1.34
C PHE A 128 16.18 -20.85 -1.00
N LEU A 129 15.86 -19.91 -1.89
CA LEU A 129 16.26 -18.51 -1.72
C LEU A 129 15.47 -17.87 -0.57
N PRO A 130 16.14 -17.31 0.45
CA PRO A 130 15.51 -16.65 1.62
C PRO A 130 15.00 -15.24 1.26
N LEU A 131 14.53 -15.05 0.04
CA LEU A 131 14.21 -13.74 -0.52
C LEU A 131 12.69 -13.56 -0.54
N ASP A 132 12.23 -12.42 -0.03
CA ASP A 132 10.82 -12.08 -0.08
C ASP A 132 10.44 -11.70 -1.52
N GLN A 133 9.60 -12.53 -2.14
CA GLN A 133 9.15 -12.36 -3.52
C GLN A 133 8.51 -10.98 -3.76
N LYS A 134 7.95 -10.34 -2.72
CA LYS A 134 7.35 -9.00 -2.85
C LYS A 134 8.34 -7.90 -3.27
N HIS A 135 9.64 -8.16 -3.14
CA HIS A 135 10.72 -7.25 -3.51
C HIS A 135 11.18 -7.41 -4.97
N PHE A 136 10.59 -8.31 -5.74
CA PHE A 136 10.95 -8.53 -7.14
C PHE A 136 9.68 -8.62 -7.99
N ASP A 137 9.63 -7.85 -9.07
CA ASP A 137 8.54 -7.94 -10.05
C ASP A 137 8.70 -9.20 -10.92
N VAL A 138 9.94 -9.68 -11.07
CA VAL A 138 10.29 -10.88 -11.83
C VAL A 138 11.34 -11.66 -11.07
N MET A 139 11.14 -12.98 -10.95
CA MET A 139 12.16 -13.90 -10.48
C MET A 139 12.41 -14.95 -11.56
N VAL A 140 13.67 -15.10 -11.97
CA VAL A 140 14.14 -16.09 -12.94
C VAL A 140 15.16 -16.97 -12.22
N GLU A 141 14.76 -18.21 -12.00
CA GLU A 141 15.55 -19.24 -11.33
C GLU A 141 15.95 -20.31 -12.35
N SER A 142 17.25 -20.55 -12.53
CA SER A 142 17.77 -21.37 -13.62
C SER A 142 17.15 -22.77 -13.70
N TYR A 143 16.92 -23.44 -12.56
CA TYR A 143 16.40 -24.81 -12.53
C TYR A 143 14.95 -24.90 -13.02
N ARG A 144 14.18 -23.82 -12.90
CA ARG A 144 12.79 -23.77 -13.40
C ARG A 144 12.72 -23.58 -14.90
N GLU A 145 13.71 -22.86 -15.44
CA GLU A 145 13.72 -22.47 -16.85
C GLU A 145 14.57 -23.41 -17.72
N GLY A 146 15.34 -24.33 -17.11
CA GLY A 146 16.25 -25.21 -17.83
C GLY A 146 17.41 -24.47 -18.51
N MET A 147 17.76 -23.28 -18.01
CA MET A 147 18.77 -22.38 -18.57
C MET A 147 19.53 -21.72 -17.44
N HIS A 148 20.84 -21.50 -17.58
CA HIS A 148 21.64 -20.79 -16.58
C HIS A 148 22.40 -19.62 -17.21
N LYS A 149 22.76 -18.62 -16.41
CA LYS A 149 23.80 -17.66 -16.82
C LYS A 149 25.12 -18.41 -17.02
N PRO A 150 25.89 -18.13 -18.09
CA PRO A 150 25.81 -16.96 -18.96
C PRO A 150 25.03 -17.16 -20.28
N ASP A 151 24.12 -18.14 -20.40
CA ASP A 151 23.32 -18.35 -21.62
C ASP A 151 22.53 -17.07 -22.00
N PRO A 152 22.73 -16.51 -23.21
CA PRO A 152 21.98 -15.38 -23.74
C PRO A 152 20.46 -15.42 -23.52
N ARG A 153 19.86 -16.61 -23.61
CA ARG A 153 18.42 -16.81 -23.53
C ARG A 153 17.85 -16.43 -22.17
N ILE A 154 18.60 -16.64 -21.08
CA ILE A 154 18.12 -16.36 -19.72
C ILE A 154 18.00 -14.85 -19.46
N TYR A 155 18.91 -14.04 -20.02
CA TYR A 155 18.85 -12.57 -19.92
C TYR A 155 17.67 -12.02 -20.70
N LYS A 156 17.46 -12.55 -21.92
CA LYS A 156 16.33 -12.17 -22.77
C LYS A 156 15.00 -12.47 -22.09
N LEU A 157 14.85 -13.66 -21.51
CA LEU A 157 13.67 -14.06 -20.76
C LEU A 157 13.38 -13.10 -19.59
N CYS A 158 14.42 -12.73 -18.83
CA CYS A 158 14.28 -11.78 -17.72
C CYS A 158 13.78 -10.41 -18.20
N LEU A 159 14.36 -9.87 -19.27
CA LEU A 159 13.96 -8.60 -19.87
C LEU A 159 12.54 -8.63 -20.45
N GLU A 160 12.16 -9.73 -21.11
CA GLU A 160 10.81 -9.95 -21.65
C GLU A 160 9.76 -9.97 -20.53
N ARG A 161 10.02 -10.70 -19.44
CA ARG A 161 9.14 -10.73 -18.26
C ARG A 161 9.06 -9.36 -17.57
N LEU A 162 10.18 -8.62 -17.53
CA LEU A 162 10.21 -7.25 -17.00
C LEU A 162 9.51 -6.25 -17.92
N GLY A 163 9.39 -6.52 -19.22
CA GLY A 163 8.87 -5.59 -20.20
C GLY A 163 9.74 -4.34 -20.35
N VAL A 164 11.07 -4.48 -20.35
CA VAL A 164 12.04 -3.37 -20.49
C VAL A 164 13.06 -3.66 -21.58
N GLN A 165 13.63 -2.61 -22.18
CA GLN A 165 14.73 -2.77 -23.13
C GLN A 165 16.06 -3.01 -22.40
N PRO A 166 17.05 -3.71 -23.02
CA PRO A 166 18.34 -3.96 -22.38
C PRO A 166 19.03 -2.69 -21.86
N GLN A 167 19.00 -1.61 -22.65
CA GLN A 167 19.64 -0.33 -22.33
C GLN A 167 18.96 0.41 -21.17
N GLU A 168 17.76 0.00 -20.81
CA GLU A 168 16.99 0.54 -19.68
C GLU A 168 17.22 -0.26 -18.39
N SER A 169 18.14 -1.24 -18.40
CA SER A 169 18.39 -2.14 -17.27
C SER A 169 19.85 -2.13 -16.81
N ILE A 170 20.03 -2.29 -15.49
CA ILE A 170 21.33 -2.54 -14.85
C ILE A 170 21.33 -3.96 -14.29
N PHE A 171 22.41 -4.72 -14.48
CA PHE A 171 22.60 -6.05 -13.92
C PHE A 171 23.79 -6.11 -12.97
N LEU A 172 23.54 -6.59 -11.74
CA LEU A 172 24.53 -6.83 -10.70
C LEU A 172 24.83 -8.32 -10.59
N ASP A 173 26.11 -8.70 -10.68
CA ASP A 173 26.58 -10.08 -10.52
C ASP A 173 28.03 -10.06 -9.99
N SER A 174 28.42 -11.10 -9.26
CA SER A 174 29.80 -11.28 -8.78
C SER A 174 30.70 -11.95 -9.84
N SER A 175 30.12 -12.64 -10.82
CA SER A 175 30.80 -13.32 -11.92
C SER A 175 31.03 -12.42 -13.12
N SER A 176 32.30 -12.16 -13.45
CA SER A 176 32.69 -11.41 -14.65
C SER A 176 32.22 -12.06 -15.96
N GLN A 177 32.09 -13.39 -15.99
CA GLN A 177 31.61 -14.11 -17.19
C GLN A 177 30.13 -13.81 -17.45
N ASN A 178 29.31 -13.80 -16.40
CA ASN A 178 27.90 -13.45 -16.49
C ASN A 178 27.71 -12.00 -16.95
N LEU A 179 28.47 -11.07 -16.35
CA LEU A 179 28.42 -9.66 -16.74
C LEU A 179 28.86 -9.44 -18.19
N LYS A 180 29.88 -10.15 -18.66
CA LYS A 180 30.33 -10.03 -20.06
C LYS A 180 29.22 -10.46 -21.04
N ALA A 181 28.50 -11.55 -20.74
CA ALA A 181 27.37 -11.99 -21.55
C ALA A 181 26.21 -10.98 -21.49
N ALA A 182 25.85 -10.49 -20.31
CA ALA A 182 24.81 -9.46 -20.16
C ALA A 182 25.13 -8.17 -20.95
N ALA A 183 26.39 -7.72 -20.89
CA ALA A 183 26.85 -6.53 -21.62
C ALA A 183 26.77 -6.70 -23.15
N GLN A 184 27.02 -7.91 -23.67
CA GLN A 184 26.83 -8.21 -25.11
C GLN A 184 25.38 -8.06 -25.57
N HIS A 185 24.41 -8.14 -24.64
CA HIS A 185 22.99 -7.87 -24.91
C HIS A 185 22.59 -6.40 -24.72
N GLY A 186 23.54 -5.52 -24.40
CA GLY A 186 23.27 -4.09 -24.19
C GLY A 186 22.77 -3.75 -22.78
N ILE A 187 22.88 -4.68 -21.82
CA ILE A 187 22.56 -4.44 -20.41
C ILE A 187 23.74 -3.70 -19.76
N LYS A 188 23.47 -2.67 -18.96
CA LYS A 188 24.50 -2.00 -18.16
C LYS A 188 24.89 -2.94 -17.01
N THR A 189 26.18 -3.13 -16.77
CA THR A 189 26.66 -4.07 -15.74
C THR A 189 27.37 -3.37 -14.59
N VAL A 190 27.22 -3.93 -13.40
CA VAL A 190 27.95 -3.55 -12.17
C VAL A 190 28.51 -4.83 -11.57
N LYS A 191 29.83 -4.87 -11.36
CA LYS A 191 30.48 -6.02 -10.75
C LYS A 191 30.46 -5.90 -9.24
N VAL A 192 30.01 -6.93 -8.55
CA VAL A 192 29.97 -6.97 -7.09
C VAL A 192 31.14 -7.80 -6.56
N ASP A 193 32.30 -7.15 -6.46
CA ASP A 193 33.45 -7.67 -5.69
C ASP A 193 33.35 -7.27 -4.22
N ASP A 194 32.97 -6.01 -3.98
CA ASP A 194 32.68 -5.43 -2.68
C ASP A 194 31.28 -4.78 -2.72
N PRO A 195 30.36 -5.16 -1.82
CA PRO A 195 29.00 -4.60 -1.83
C PRO A 195 28.96 -3.08 -1.66
N GLU A 196 29.83 -2.47 -0.85
CA GLU A 196 29.82 -1.02 -0.62
C GLU A 196 30.30 -0.24 -1.86
N VAL A 197 31.32 -0.76 -2.55
CA VAL A 197 31.82 -0.16 -3.79
C VAL A 197 30.76 -0.26 -4.90
N ALA A 198 30.19 -1.45 -5.10
CA ALA A 198 29.14 -1.68 -6.08
C ALA A 198 27.89 -0.83 -5.79
N PHE A 199 27.55 -0.66 -4.52
CA PHE A 199 26.46 0.20 -4.07
C PHE A 199 26.66 1.66 -4.47
N LYS A 200 27.86 2.23 -4.24
CA LYS A 200 28.19 3.62 -4.64
C LYS A 200 28.20 3.80 -6.17
N GLU A 201 28.67 2.80 -6.89
CA GLU A 201 28.60 2.80 -8.35
C GLU A 201 27.14 2.80 -8.83
N LEU A 202 26.29 1.98 -8.22
CA LEU A 202 24.87 1.91 -8.54
C LEU A 202 24.14 3.23 -8.22
N GLU A 203 24.40 3.87 -7.08
CA GLU A 203 23.89 5.21 -6.75
C GLU A 203 24.25 6.24 -7.82
N THR A 204 25.47 6.17 -8.35
CA THR A 204 25.94 7.08 -9.40
C THR A 204 25.15 6.92 -10.70
N TYR A 205 24.85 5.68 -11.11
CA TYR A 205 24.04 5.43 -12.31
C TYR A 205 22.57 5.81 -12.13
N LEU A 206 22.02 5.57 -10.95
CA LEU A 206 20.61 5.80 -10.66
C LEU A 206 20.30 7.28 -10.36
N GLY A 207 21.25 8.00 -9.77
CA GLY A 207 21.13 9.42 -9.42
C GLY A 207 20.26 9.68 -8.18
N PHE A 208 20.10 8.68 -7.31
CA PHE A 208 19.39 8.80 -6.03
C PHE A 208 20.04 7.90 -4.98
N PRO A 209 19.93 8.24 -3.68
CA PRO A 209 20.52 7.45 -2.61
C PRO A 209 19.82 6.09 -2.46
N LEU A 210 20.62 5.05 -2.19
CA LEU A 210 20.15 3.68 -1.99
C LEU A 210 20.08 3.27 -0.51
N GLN A 211 20.33 4.22 0.39
CA GLN A 211 20.20 4.07 1.85
C GLN A 211 19.17 5.05 2.41
N GLY A 212 18.65 4.73 3.59
CA GLY A 212 17.64 5.54 4.28
C GLY A 212 16.26 5.28 3.72
N PHE A 213 15.95 4.00 3.42
CA PHE A 213 14.64 3.62 2.92
C PHE A 213 13.56 4.01 3.94
N VAL A 214 12.56 4.75 3.46
CA VAL A 214 11.37 5.07 4.24
C VAL A 214 10.15 4.54 3.49
N PRO A 215 9.38 3.60 4.09
CA PRO A 215 8.24 2.98 3.44
C PRO A 215 7.26 3.99 2.85
N ASN A 216 6.73 3.69 1.66
CA ASN A 216 5.77 4.53 0.93
C ASN A 216 6.29 5.90 0.47
N THR A 217 7.61 6.14 0.49
CA THR A 217 8.21 7.41 0.04
C THR A 217 9.17 7.24 -1.13
N CYS A 218 9.25 8.25 -1.98
CA CYS A 218 10.17 8.38 -3.10
C CYS A 218 10.93 9.71 -3.03
N SER A 219 11.84 9.94 -3.96
CA SER A 219 12.47 11.23 -4.15
C SER A 219 11.44 12.28 -4.54
N VAL A 220 11.66 13.51 -4.08
CA VAL A 220 10.77 14.62 -4.41
C VAL A 220 10.78 14.86 -5.91
N ARG A 221 9.59 14.85 -6.53
CA ARG A 221 9.45 15.12 -7.96
C ARG A 221 9.97 16.51 -8.31
N PRO A 222 10.65 16.72 -9.45
CA PRO A 222 11.19 18.03 -9.84
C PRO A 222 10.15 19.16 -9.87
N SER A 223 8.91 18.86 -10.27
CA SER A 223 7.80 19.85 -10.28
C SER A 223 7.29 20.24 -8.89
N MET A 224 7.75 19.58 -7.83
CA MET A 224 7.29 19.69 -6.45
C MET A 224 8.44 19.95 -5.48
N GLU A 225 9.57 20.47 -5.98
CA GLU A 225 10.76 20.76 -5.19
C GLU A 225 10.46 21.70 -4.01
N ILE A 226 11.11 21.40 -2.89
CA ILE A 226 11.02 22.19 -1.67
C ILE A 226 12.37 22.88 -1.46
N PRO A 227 12.41 24.21 -1.25
CA PRO A 227 13.64 24.93 -0.97
C PRO A 227 14.21 24.50 0.38
N LYS A 228 15.17 23.57 0.36
CA LYS A 228 15.72 22.89 1.55
C LYS A 228 16.28 23.87 2.57
N ASP A 229 17.03 24.90 2.14
CA ASP A 229 17.63 25.88 3.05
C ASP A 229 16.58 26.67 3.84
N ARG A 230 15.48 27.07 3.18
CA ARG A 230 14.37 27.79 3.83
C ARG A 230 13.61 26.89 4.77
N LEU A 231 13.37 25.63 4.37
CA LEU A 231 12.72 24.64 5.22
C LEU A 231 13.58 24.33 6.46
N GLN A 232 14.89 24.14 6.28
CA GLN A 232 15.81 23.87 7.36
C GLN A 232 15.81 25.02 8.39
N LYS A 233 15.95 26.26 7.94
CA LYS A 233 15.87 27.43 8.82
C LYS A 233 14.54 27.52 9.58
N TYR A 234 13.44 27.17 8.91
CA TYR A 234 12.12 27.10 9.56
C TYR A 234 12.06 25.99 10.62
N LEU A 235 12.61 24.80 10.34
CA LEU A 235 12.68 23.69 11.28
C LEU A 235 13.53 24.01 12.51
N GLU A 236 14.68 24.64 12.33
CA GLU A 236 15.55 25.12 13.43
C GLU A 236 14.78 26.06 14.36
N ASN A 237 14.01 27.00 13.80
CA ASN A 237 13.19 27.92 14.60
C ASN A 237 12.05 27.22 15.36
N VAL A 238 11.41 26.22 14.74
CA VAL A 238 10.25 25.53 15.33
C VAL A 238 10.65 24.49 16.39
N LEU A 239 11.77 23.79 16.16
CA LEU A 239 12.22 22.69 17.01
C LEU A 239 13.24 23.14 18.07
N GLY A 240 13.84 24.32 17.90
CA GLY A 240 14.86 24.87 18.79
C GLY A 240 16.23 24.23 18.65
N ASP A 241 17.18 24.65 19.50
CA ASP A 241 18.62 24.32 19.44
C ASP A 241 18.95 22.82 19.55
N GLN A 242 17.98 21.97 19.92
CA GLN A 242 18.18 20.52 20.06
C GLN A 242 18.04 19.76 18.74
N ALA A 243 17.51 20.38 17.69
CA ALA A 243 17.35 19.75 16.38
C ALA A 243 18.45 20.21 15.42
N THR A 244 19.66 19.63 15.57
CA THR A 244 20.77 19.84 14.65
C THR A 244 21.06 18.55 13.89
N GLY A 245 21.09 18.58 12.56
CA GLY A 245 21.44 17.41 11.75
C GLY A 245 21.08 17.57 10.29
N PRO A 246 21.46 16.60 9.43
CA PRO A 246 21.13 16.64 8.01
C PRO A 246 19.62 16.55 7.79
N LEU A 247 19.08 17.39 6.91
CA LEU A 247 17.69 17.32 6.46
C LEU A 247 17.52 16.28 5.36
N VAL A 248 16.88 15.16 5.68
CA VAL A 248 16.39 14.21 4.68
C VAL A 248 14.96 14.58 4.33
N LEU A 249 14.71 14.76 3.04
CA LEU A 249 13.40 15.11 2.50
C LEU A 249 13.00 14.07 1.46
N ARG A 250 11.85 13.42 1.67
CA ARG A 250 11.25 12.47 0.74
C ARG A 250 9.78 12.82 0.50
N GLN A 251 9.21 12.40 -0.61
CA GLN A 251 7.80 12.61 -0.95
C GLN A 251 7.03 11.31 -0.77
N PHE A 252 5.81 11.35 -0.25
CA PHE A 252 4.97 10.14 -0.24
C PHE A 252 4.49 9.80 -1.66
N GLY A 253 4.73 8.56 -2.09
CA GLY A 253 4.64 8.16 -3.50
C GLY A 253 3.25 7.78 -4.03
N HIS A 254 2.27 7.56 -3.15
CA HIS A 254 0.96 7.00 -3.52
C HIS A 254 -0.24 7.86 -3.09
N GLY A 255 -1.27 7.92 -3.94
CA GLY A 255 -2.58 8.52 -3.66
C GLY A 255 -2.69 10.02 -3.94
N GLN A 256 -3.81 10.63 -3.50
CA GLN A 256 -4.08 12.09 -3.60
C GLN A 256 -3.14 12.96 -2.75
N SER A 257 -2.14 12.35 -2.11
CA SER A 257 -1.22 12.95 -1.13
C SER A 257 0.08 13.47 -1.76
N THR A 258 0.05 13.87 -3.04
CA THR A 258 1.22 14.37 -3.79
C THR A 258 1.90 15.59 -3.17
N ARG A 259 1.31 16.20 -2.13
CA ARG A 259 1.78 17.38 -1.41
C ARG A 259 2.13 17.09 0.06
N THR A 260 2.39 15.82 0.36
CA THR A 260 2.80 15.34 1.69
C THR A 260 4.23 14.81 1.59
N TYR A 261 5.07 15.26 2.52
CA TYR A 261 6.51 15.01 2.49
C TYR A 261 6.95 14.43 3.83
N TYR A 262 7.80 13.42 3.76
CA TYR A 262 8.52 12.92 4.92
C TYR A 262 9.77 13.76 5.14
N LEU A 263 10.02 14.13 6.40
CA LEU A 263 11.21 14.84 6.84
C LEU A 263 11.90 14.05 7.95
N LYS A 264 13.22 13.89 7.85
CA LYS A 264 14.07 13.59 8.99
C LYS A 264 15.00 14.76 9.21
N PHE A 265 15.00 15.33 10.41
CA PHE A 265 15.86 16.43 10.78
C PHE A 265 16.47 16.15 12.16
N GLY A 266 17.76 15.81 12.17
CA GLY A 266 18.38 15.15 13.33
C GLY A 266 17.67 13.83 13.64
N ASP A 267 17.23 13.67 14.89
CA ASP A 267 16.48 12.50 15.36
C ASP A 267 14.95 12.66 15.22
N ARG A 268 14.47 13.82 14.77
CA ARG A 268 13.03 14.09 14.63
C ARG A 268 12.52 13.55 13.30
N LEU A 269 11.47 12.73 13.36
CA LEU A 269 10.74 12.23 12.18
C LEU A 269 9.43 12.99 12.05
N LEU A 270 9.26 13.72 10.95
CA LEU A 270 8.14 14.63 10.74
C LEU A 270 7.47 14.37 9.40
N VAL A 271 6.24 14.86 9.29
CA VAL A 271 5.50 14.96 8.03
C VAL A 271 5.17 16.42 7.79
N LEU A 272 5.48 16.91 6.58
CA LEU A 272 5.09 18.22 6.10
C LEU A 272 3.95 18.07 5.10
N LYS A 273 2.88 18.82 5.30
CA LYS A 273 1.76 18.86 4.35
C LYS A 273 1.55 20.28 3.83
N LYS A 274 1.66 20.43 2.51
CA LYS A 274 1.52 21.72 1.81
C LYS A 274 0.12 21.91 1.23
N GLU A 275 -0.31 23.16 1.19
CA GLU A 275 -1.52 23.55 0.47
C GLU A 275 -1.30 23.42 -1.06
N PRO A 276 -2.35 23.06 -1.83
CA PRO A 276 -2.38 23.23 -3.27
C PRO A 276 -1.84 24.56 -3.79
N SER A 277 -1.05 24.52 -4.87
CA SER A 277 -0.58 25.74 -5.56
C SER A 277 -1.67 26.43 -6.39
N ASP A 278 -2.79 25.75 -6.63
CA ASP A 278 -3.84 26.20 -7.53
C ASP A 278 -4.68 27.31 -6.88
N ARG A 279 -4.63 28.50 -7.47
CA ARG A 279 -5.26 29.76 -6.96
C ARG A 279 -6.80 29.74 -6.90
N LEU A 280 -7.44 28.62 -7.23
CA LEU A 280 -8.91 28.49 -7.35
C LEU A 280 -9.63 28.32 -6.01
N HIS A 281 -8.91 28.13 -4.91
CA HIS A 281 -9.49 28.11 -3.57
C HIS A 281 -9.15 29.42 -2.84
N PRO A 282 -10.12 30.07 -2.18
CA PRO A 282 -9.82 31.22 -1.34
C PRO A 282 -8.82 30.81 -0.24
N SER A 283 -7.60 31.32 -0.38
CA SER A 283 -6.47 31.40 0.56
C SER A 283 -6.50 30.50 1.82
N GLY A 284 -5.53 29.57 1.97
CA GLY A 284 -5.02 29.08 3.27
C GLY A 284 -5.95 28.21 4.11
N SER A 285 -7.24 28.15 3.78
CA SER A 285 -8.28 27.62 4.66
C SER A 285 -8.17 26.10 4.85
N ALA A 286 -7.78 25.34 3.82
CA ALA A 286 -7.80 23.88 3.89
C ALA A 286 -6.75 23.32 4.87
N VAL A 287 -5.49 23.77 4.74
CA VAL A 287 -4.39 23.38 5.64
C VAL A 287 -4.62 23.91 7.05
N ARG A 288 -5.07 25.15 7.21
CA ARG A 288 -5.40 25.74 8.51
C ARG A 288 -6.51 24.95 9.21
N ARG A 289 -7.60 24.64 8.50
CA ARG A 289 -8.71 23.84 9.02
C ARG A 289 -8.24 22.46 9.44
N GLU A 290 -7.48 21.77 8.59
CA GLU A 290 -6.96 20.44 8.92
C GLU A 290 -6.04 20.47 10.14
N TYR A 291 -5.11 21.42 10.23
CA TYR A 291 -4.25 21.62 11.40
C TYR A 291 -5.08 21.83 12.67
N ARG A 292 -6.11 22.68 12.61
CA ARG A 292 -7.01 22.94 13.74
C ARG A 292 -7.76 21.69 14.19
N VAL A 293 -8.31 20.92 13.25
CA VAL A 293 -9.02 19.67 13.54
C VAL A 293 -8.08 18.66 14.18
N LEU A 294 -6.92 18.41 13.59
CA LEU A 294 -5.91 17.50 14.13
C LEU A 294 -5.49 17.88 15.55
N LYS A 295 -5.23 19.17 15.80
CA LYS A 295 -4.87 19.68 17.12
C LYS A 295 -5.96 19.39 18.15
N ALA A 296 -7.20 19.76 17.85
CA ALA A 296 -8.32 19.60 18.75
C ALA A 296 -8.63 18.11 19.05
N LEU A 297 -8.54 17.25 18.04
CA LEU A 297 -8.75 15.81 18.20
C LEU A 297 -7.65 15.14 19.01
N SER A 298 -6.39 15.55 18.81
CA SER A 298 -5.26 15.08 19.61
C SER A 298 -5.44 15.46 21.09
N GLU A 299 -5.82 16.71 21.37
CA GLU A 299 -6.13 17.18 22.73
C GLU A 299 -7.35 16.47 23.35
N ALA A 300 -8.30 16.02 22.53
CA ALA A 300 -9.45 15.23 22.95
C ALA A 300 -9.16 13.72 23.12
N GLY A 301 -7.92 13.27 22.88
CA GLY A 301 -7.50 11.88 23.06
C GLY A 301 -7.82 10.94 21.88
N VAL A 302 -8.23 11.48 20.73
CA VAL A 302 -8.37 10.69 19.50
C VAL A 302 -6.97 10.41 18.93
N PRO A 303 -6.66 9.18 18.50
CA PRO A 303 -5.35 8.86 17.93
C PRO A 303 -5.21 9.51 16.55
N VAL A 304 -4.64 10.71 16.51
CA VAL A 304 -4.28 11.45 15.30
C VAL A 304 -2.82 11.92 15.41
N PRO A 305 -2.13 12.23 14.30
CA PRO A 305 -0.76 12.74 14.39
C PRO A 305 -0.70 14.06 15.17
N THR A 306 0.25 14.16 16.10
CA THR A 306 0.52 15.40 16.83
C THR A 306 0.99 16.47 15.86
N VAL A 307 0.22 17.56 15.73
CA VAL A 307 0.64 18.71 14.92
C VAL A 307 1.56 19.62 15.73
N LEU A 308 2.65 20.07 15.10
CA LEU A 308 3.69 20.85 15.76
C LEU A 308 3.58 22.33 15.44
N ALA A 309 3.49 22.69 14.16
CA ALA A 309 3.49 24.08 13.72
C ALA A 309 2.72 24.28 12.42
N LEU A 310 2.03 25.41 12.32
CA LEU A 310 1.38 25.90 11.10
C LEU A 310 2.15 27.12 10.60
N CYS A 311 2.59 27.08 9.34
CA CYS A 311 3.20 28.21 8.65
C CYS A 311 2.24 28.74 7.59
N GLU A 312 1.80 29.98 7.78
CA GLU A 312 0.94 30.68 6.83
C GLU A 312 1.71 31.63 5.91
N ASP A 313 2.98 31.90 6.26
CA ASP A 313 3.86 32.74 5.48
C ASP A 313 4.30 32.02 4.19
N ARG A 314 3.74 32.50 3.08
CA ARG A 314 4.04 32.01 1.73
C ARG A 314 5.49 32.28 1.32
N SER A 315 6.22 33.19 1.97
CA SER A 315 7.62 33.45 1.64
C SER A 315 8.54 32.24 1.91
N THR A 316 8.15 31.37 2.85
CA THR A 316 8.95 30.20 3.24
C THR A 316 8.98 29.15 2.12
N LEU A 317 7.82 28.57 1.77
CA LEU A 317 7.72 27.48 0.78
C LEU A 317 6.78 27.78 -0.40
N GLY A 318 6.29 29.01 -0.56
CA GLY A 318 5.37 29.41 -1.64
C GLY A 318 3.88 29.17 -1.37
N THR A 319 3.53 28.24 -0.48
CA THR A 319 2.14 28.02 0.00
C THR A 319 2.15 27.69 1.49
N PRO A 320 1.05 27.95 2.21
CA PRO A 320 0.88 27.53 3.60
C PRO A 320 1.11 26.01 3.77
N PHE A 321 1.64 25.63 4.93
CA PHE A 321 1.91 24.24 5.26
C PHE A 321 1.86 24.05 6.77
N TYR A 322 1.72 22.79 7.21
CA TYR A 322 1.93 22.44 8.60
C TYR A 322 2.88 21.25 8.74
N LEU A 323 3.46 21.15 9.93
CA LEU A 323 4.29 20.05 10.38
C LEU A 323 3.54 19.22 11.41
N MET A 324 3.67 17.90 11.32
CA MET A 324 3.19 16.95 12.31
C MET A 324 4.23 15.86 12.54
N GLU A 325 4.10 15.13 13.63
CA GLU A 325 4.93 13.96 13.91
C GLU A 325 4.68 12.84 12.89
N HIS A 326 5.73 12.12 12.52
CA HIS A 326 5.61 10.93 11.71
C HIS A 326 5.25 9.72 12.59
N CYS A 327 4.03 9.22 12.45
CA CYS A 327 3.58 8.00 13.12
C CYS A 327 4.16 6.77 12.40
N ALA A 328 5.22 6.17 12.95
CA ALA A 328 5.83 4.96 12.41
C ALA A 328 4.94 3.73 12.68
N GLY A 329 4.25 3.24 11.64
CA GLY A 329 3.35 2.09 11.76
C GLY A 329 3.00 1.44 10.42
N ARG A 330 2.05 0.50 10.46
CA ARG A 330 1.54 -0.25 9.31
C ARG A 330 0.29 0.42 8.75
N VAL A 331 0.22 0.54 7.43
CA VAL A 331 -0.99 0.96 6.72
C VAL A 331 -1.46 -0.20 5.86
N PHE A 332 -2.71 -0.62 6.04
CA PHE A 332 -3.29 -1.72 5.26
C PHE A 332 -4.10 -1.16 4.10
N ARG A 333 -3.63 -1.42 2.87
CA ARG A 333 -4.38 -1.04 1.65
C ARG A 333 -5.40 -2.10 1.24
N ASP A 334 -5.10 -3.36 1.54
CA ASP A 334 -5.99 -4.48 1.27
C ASP A 334 -6.86 -4.74 2.49
N VAL A 335 -8.16 -4.49 2.35
CA VAL A 335 -9.15 -4.67 3.41
C VAL A 335 -9.34 -6.14 3.81
N SER A 336 -8.89 -7.10 2.98
CA SER A 336 -8.90 -8.53 3.36
C SER A 336 -7.76 -8.91 4.32
N LEU A 337 -6.78 -8.01 4.53
CA LEU A 337 -5.65 -8.19 5.45
C LEU A 337 -4.92 -9.54 5.26
N PRO A 338 -4.46 -9.88 4.04
CA PRO A 338 -4.05 -11.24 3.69
C PRO A 338 -2.87 -11.75 4.52
N THR A 339 -2.00 -10.85 4.99
CA THR A 339 -0.80 -11.18 5.78
C THR A 339 -1.08 -11.49 7.25
N LEU A 340 -2.32 -11.31 7.72
CA LEU A 340 -2.72 -11.52 9.11
C LEU A 340 -3.53 -12.81 9.27
N GLN A 341 -3.44 -13.43 10.44
CA GLN A 341 -4.27 -14.58 10.81
C GLN A 341 -5.71 -14.14 11.12
N PRO A 342 -6.73 -15.01 11.00
CA PRO A 342 -8.13 -14.65 11.19
C PRO A 342 -8.44 -13.90 12.51
N GLY A 343 -7.86 -14.34 13.63
CA GLY A 343 -8.03 -13.66 14.92
C GLY A 343 -7.44 -12.24 14.94
N GLN A 344 -6.31 -12.02 14.26
CA GLN A 344 -5.70 -10.70 14.12
C GLN A 344 -6.52 -9.79 13.22
N ARG A 345 -7.10 -10.31 12.13
CA ARG A 345 -8.02 -9.53 11.26
C ARG A 345 -9.21 -9.02 12.06
N ARG A 346 -9.85 -9.89 12.85
CA ARG A 346 -10.96 -9.49 13.73
C ARG A 346 -10.58 -8.39 14.71
N ALA A 347 -9.38 -8.46 15.30
CA ALA A 347 -8.88 -7.45 16.23
C ALA A 347 -8.60 -6.10 15.55
N ILE A 348 -8.06 -6.11 14.33
CA ILE A 348 -7.84 -4.89 13.53
C ILE A 348 -9.17 -4.19 13.22
N TYR A 349 -10.19 -4.94 12.80
CA TYR A 349 -11.52 -4.37 12.57
C TYR A 349 -12.17 -3.85 13.86
N ALA A 350 -11.95 -4.50 15.01
CA ALA A 350 -12.43 -3.99 16.30
C ALA A 350 -11.77 -2.65 16.68
N ALA A 351 -10.45 -2.54 16.49
CA ALA A 351 -9.73 -1.28 16.72
C ALA A 351 -10.19 -0.16 15.78
N MET A 352 -10.49 -0.49 14.51
CA MET A 352 -11.04 0.45 13.55
C MET A 352 -12.41 1.01 13.99
N SER A 353 -13.35 0.15 14.41
CA SER A 353 -14.66 0.60 14.90
C SER A 353 -14.56 1.44 16.18
N GLN A 354 -13.62 1.08 17.06
CA GLN A 354 -13.40 1.79 18.32
C GLN A 354 -12.86 3.20 18.09
N VAL A 355 -11.93 3.39 17.15
CA VAL A 355 -11.43 4.74 16.84
C VAL A 355 -12.49 5.58 16.13
N LEU A 356 -13.32 5.00 15.28
CA LEU A 356 -14.43 5.72 14.67
C LEU A 356 -15.41 6.24 15.73
N SER A 357 -15.73 5.42 16.74
CA SER A 357 -16.60 5.87 17.85
C SER A 357 -15.94 6.94 18.72
N GLN A 358 -14.62 6.88 18.94
CA GLN A 358 -13.88 7.94 19.63
C GLN A 358 -13.98 9.29 18.92
N ILE A 359 -13.82 9.31 17.58
CA ILE A 359 -14.00 10.53 16.77
C ILE A 359 -15.40 11.10 16.97
N HIS A 360 -16.43 10.25 16.85
CA HIS A 360 -17.82 10.67 16.94
C HIS A 360 -18.28 11.01 18.37
N SER A 361 -17.48 10.69 19.37
CA SER A 361 -17.74 10.98 20.79
C SER A 361 -17.09 12.27 21.29
N VAL A 362 -16.31 12.97 20.43
CA VAL A 362 -15.66 14.23 20.81
C VAL A 362 -16.69 15.30 21.17
N ASP A 363 -16.54 15.90 22.35
CA ASP A 363 -17.31 17.07 22.77
C ASP A 363 -16.88 18.29 21.93
N LEU A 364 -17.76 18.72 21.03
CA LEU A 364 -17.51 19.82 20.10
C LEU A 364 -17.19 21.14 20.81
N ARG A 365 -17.80 21.39 21.97
CA ARG A 365 -17.59 22.63 22.72
C ARG A 365 -16.26 22.59 23.44
N ALA A 366 -15.96 21.49 24.13
CA ALA A 366 -14.69 21.31 24.82
C ALA A 366 -13.51 21.36 23.84
N ALA A 367 -13.66 20.74 22.67
CA ALA A 367 -12.67 20.75 21.60
C ALA A 367 -12.64 22.04 20.77
N LYS A 368 -13.58 22.98 21.00
CA LYS A 368 -13.74 24.23 20.23
C LYS A 368 -13.86 23.99 18.72
N LEU A 369 -14.70 23.03 18.34
CA LEU A 369 -15.00 22.64 16.96
C LEU A 369 -16.44 22.96 16.55
N GLU A 370 -17.22 23.68 17.38
CA GLU A 370 -18.62 24.07 17.08
C GLU A 370 -18.75 24.91 15.79
N ASP A 371 -17.73 25.61 15.33
CA ASP A 371 -17.72 26.40 14.10
C ASP A 371 -17.07 25.68 12.90
N LEU A 372 -16.78 24.38 13.01
CA LEU A 372 -16.19 23.59 11.92
C LEU A 372 -17.14 23.43 10.73
N GLY A 373 -18.45 23.50 10.96
CA GLY A 373 -19.48 23.39 9.94
C GLY A 373 -20.87 23.75 10.49
N GLU A 374 -21.89 23.63 9.66
CA GLU A 374 -23.26 23.88 10.06
C GLU A 374 -23.88 22.71 10.85
N HIS A 375 -24.67 23.01 11.89
CA HIS A 375 -25.15 22.03 12.88
C HIS A 375 -26.42 21.24 12.51
N ALA A 376 -27.25 21.70 11.59
CA ALA A 376 -28.51 21.02 11.23
C ALA A 376 -28.44 20.38 9.84
N ASN A 377 -29.37 19.50 9.44
CA ASN A 377 -29.62 19.12 8.04
C ASN A 377 -28.39 18.68 7.23
N TYR A 378 -27.43 17.99 7.85
CA TYR A 378 -26.19 17.56 7.20
C TYR A 378 -26.47 16.72 5.94
N ILE A 379 -27.31 15.70 6.08
CA ILE A 379 -27.66 14.80 4.98
C ILE A 379 -28.28 15.56 3.81
N GLN A 380 -29.24 16.44 4.07
CA GLN A 380 -29.90 17.25 3.05
C GLN A 380 -28.88 18.11 2.28
N ARG A 381 -28.04 18.87 3.00
CA ARG A 381 -27.02 19.72 2.36
C ARG A 381 -26.04 18.90 1.51
N GLN A 382 -25.65 17.73 1.99
CA GLN A 382 -24.76 16.87 1.24
C GLN A 382 -25.45 16.34 -0.03
N VAL A 383 -26.70 15.87 0.04
CA VAL A 383 -27.45 15.44 -1.15
C VAL A 383 -27.52 16.57 -2.17
N GLU A 384 -27.91 17.79 -1.75
CA GLU A 384 -27.94 18.94 -2.65
C GLU A 384 -26.56 19.27 -3.26
N THR A 385 -25.50 19.21 -2.46
CA THR A 385 -24.12 19.48 -2.90
C THR A 385 -23.65 18.45 -3.92
N TRP A 386 -23.84 17.17 -3.64
CA TRP A 386 -23.39 16.08 -4.50
C TRP A 386 -24.23 15.98 -5.78
N THR A 387 -25.52 16.30 -5.73
CA THR A 387 -26.35 16.48 -6.93
C THR A 387 -25.80 17.60 -7.82
N LYS A 388 -25.50 18.77 -7.26
CA LYS A 388 -24.90 19.88 -8.03
C LYS A 388 -23.55 19.51 -8.62
N GLN A 389 -22.70 18.80 -7.87
CA GLN A 389 -21.39 18.35 -8.35
C GLN A 389 -21.52 17.30 -9.46
N TYR A 390 -22.43 16.33 -9.30
CA TYR A 390 -22.74 15.33 -10.32
C TYR A 390 -23.17 16.00 -11.63
N ARG A 391 -24.13 16.94 -11.57
CA ARG A 391 -24.60 17.68 -12.76
C ARG A 391 -23.48 18.47 -13.45
N ALA A 392 -22.63 19.14 -12.68
CA ALA A 392 -21.50 19.89 -13.24
C ALA A 392 -20.47 18.96 -13.91
N MET A 393 -20.33 17.74 -13.39
CA MET A 393 -19.34 16.77 -13.82
C MET A 393 -19.92 15.64 -14.68
N GLU A 394 -21.16 15.79 -15.14
CA GLU A 394 -21.83 14.79 -15.97
C GLU A 394 -21.06 14.60 -17.28
N THR A 395 -20.80 13.34 -17.64
CA THR A 395 -20.23 12.94 -18.94
C THR A 395 -21.25 12.19 -19.77
N HIS A 396 -22.13 11.43 -19.11
CA HIS A 396 -23.28 10.74 -19.68
C HIS A 396 -24.36 10.57 -18.60
N VAL A 397 -25.60 10.29 -19.01
CA VAL A 397 -26.71 10.08 -18.08
C VAL A 397 -26.61 8.67 -17.50
N ILE A 398 -26.55 8.57 -16.16
CA ILE A 398 -26.62 7.30 -15.43
C ILE A 398 -28.05 7.15 -14.86
N PRO A 399 -28.90 6.24 -15.38
CA PRO A 399 -30.30 6.15 -14.98
C PRO A 399 -30.52 5.95 -13.47
N ALA A 400 -29.64 5.20 -12.79
CA ALA A 400 -29.71 5.03 -11.35
C ALA A 400 -29.46 6.32 -10.58
N MET A 401 -28.54 7.17 -11.03
CA MET A 401 -28.29 8.48 -10.41
C MET A 401 -29.49 9.40 -10.55
N GLU A 402 -30.18 9.40 -11.69
CA GLU A 402 -31.41 10.17 -11.88
C GLU A 402 -32.48 9.78 -10.84
N ARG A 403 -32.70 8.47 -10.69
CA ARG A 403 -33.66 7.96 -9.69
C ARG A 403 -33.24 8.30 -8.26
N LEU A 404 -31.95 8.24 -7.94
CA LEU A 404 -31.44 8.61 -6.62
C LEU A 404 -31.59 10.11 -6.32
N ILE A 405 -31.37 10.97 -7.32
CA ILE A 405 -31.55 12.42 -7.19
C ILE A 405 -32.99 12.78 -6.83
N GLU A 406 -33.96 12.03 -7.36
CA GLU A 406 -35.38 12.18 -7.01
C GLU A 406 -35.74 11.52 -5.67
N TRP A 407 -35.17 10.35 -5.37
CA TRP A 407 -35.53 9.54 -4.21
C TRP A 407 -34.95 10.06 -2.89
N LEU A 408 -33.67 10.45 -2.86
CA LEU A 408 -32.96 10.84 -1.63
C LEU A 408 -33.67 12.01 -0.88
N PRO A 409 -34.13 13.08 -1.55
CA PRO A 409 -34.83 14.18 -0.88
C PRO A 409 -36.14 13.80 -0.19
N LEU A 410 -36.75 12.68 -0.57
CA LEU A 410 -38.03 12.21 -0.03
C LEU A 410 -37.88 11.26 1.16
N HIS A 411 -36.65 10.83 1.49
CA HIS A 411 -36.39 9.75 2.45
C HIS A 411 -35.35 10.14 3.51
N PHE A 412 -35.18 11.44 3.78
CA PHE A 412 -34.21 11.89 4.79
C PHE A 412 -34.50 11.28 6.18
N PRO A 413 -33.46 10.97 6.97
CA PRO A 413 -33.63 10.54 8.35
C PRO A 413 -34.38 11.60 9.18
N GLU A 414 -35.30 11.15 10.04
CA GLU A 414 -36.11 12.03 10.90
C GLU A 414 -35.27 12.78 11.95
N SER A 415 -34.20 12.16 12.43
CA SER A 415 -33.26 12.75 13.37
C SER A 415 -31.82 12.56 12.91
N GLN A 416 -30.99 13.55 13.19
CA GLN A 416 -29.55 13.55 12.89
C GLN A 416 -28.80 14.02 14.12
N LYS A 417 -27.70 13.35 14.44
CA LYS A 417 -26.76 13.80 15.48
C LYS A 417 -25.65 14.61 14.82
N THR A 418 -25.16 15.65 15.49
CA THR A 418 -24.05 16.46 14.97
C THR A 418 -22.77 16.11 15.71
N THR A 419 -21.83 15.51 15.00
CA THR A 419 -20.52 15.10 15.50
C THR A 419 -19.44 15.54 14.51
N VAL A 420 -18.16 15.45 14.90
CA VAL A 420 -17.09 15.53 13.91
C VAL A 420 -17.18 14.29 13.04
N VAL A 421 -17.40 14.44 11.73
CA VAL A 421 -17.28 13.34 10.76
C VAL A 421 -15.95 13.46 10.03
N HIS A 422 -15.26 12.34 9.85
CA HIS A 422 -14.01 12.31 9.09
C HIS A 422 -14.27 12.54 7.60
N GLY A 423 -15.35 11.94 7.07
CA GLY A 423 -15.82 12.10 5.70
C GLY A 423 -15.13 11.19 4.68
N ASP A 424 -14.04 10.54 5.08
CA ASP A 424 -13.28 9.57 4.29
C ASP A 424 -12.66 8.44 5.14
N PHE A 425 -13.38 7.96 6.16
CA PHE A 425 -12.81 7.02 7.13
C PHE A 425 -12.68 5.60 6.57
N ARG A 426 -11.45 5.15 6.33
CA ARG A 426 -11.15 3.89 5.64
C ARG A 426 -9.88 3.24 6.20
N MET A 427 -9.71 1.93 5.98
CA MET A 427 -8.57 1.14 6.47
C MET A 427 -7.20 1.72 6.04
N ASP A 428 -7.10 2.25 4.82
CA ASP A 428 -5.88 2.82 4.25
C ASP A 428 -5.55 4.23 4.76
N ASN A 429 -6.46 4.84 5.54
CA ASN A 429 -6.25 6.08 6.26
C ASN A 429 -5.85 5.84 7.73
N LEU A 430 -5.64 4.59 8.16
CA LEU A 430 -5.26 4.24 9.52
C LEU A 430 -3.81 3.76 9.58
N VAL A 431 -3.04 4.34 10.51
CA VAL A 431 -1.72 3.85 10.88
C VAL A 431 -1.86 2.96 12.10
N PHE A 432 -1.62 1.68 11.93
CA PHE A 432 -1.63 0.70 13.02
C PHE A 432 -0.23 0.54 13.63
N HIS A 433 -0.19 0.16 14.90
CA HIS A 433 1.04 -0.25 15.55
C HIS A 433 1.71 -1.41 14.78
N PRO A 434 3.06 -1.45 14.69
CA PRO A 434 3.79 -2.52 13.99
C PRO A 434 3.41 -3.94 14.40
N ASP A 435 3.20 -4.17 15.70
CA ASP A 435 2.96 -5.51 16.23
C ASP A 435 1.62 -5.71 16.94
N ARG A 436 0.84 -4.64 17.14
CA ARG A 436 -0.39 -4.65 17.95
C ARG A 436 -1.60 -4.22 17.11
N PRO A 437 -2.81 -4.72 17.40
CA PRO A 437 -4.04 -4.27 16.73
C PRO A 437 -4.53 -2.96 17.34
N GLU A 438 -3.70 -1.92 17.26
CA GLU A 438 -3.93 -0.60 17.85
C GLU A 438 -3.73 0.46 16.76
N VAL A 439 -4.66 1.41 16.64
CA VAL A 439 -4.54 2.53 15.71
C VAL A 439 -3.75 3.63 16.40
N LEU A 440 -2.58 3.96 15.83
CA LEU A 440 -1.72 5.06 16.29
C LEU A 440 -2.16 6.41 15.75
N ALA A 441 -2.70 6.44 14.52
CA ALA A 441 -3.11 7.68 13.89
C ALA A 441 -4.20 7.45 12.82
N VAL A 442 -5.19 8.33 12.81
CA VAL A 442 -6.14 8.53 11.72
C VAL A 442 -5.63 9.66 10.83
N LEU A 443 -5.46 9.39 9.54
CA LEU A 443 -5.01 10.31 8.51
C LEU A 443 -6.17 10.73 7.60
N GLY A 444 -6.01 11.78 6.78
CA GLY A 444 -6.96 12.06 5.69
C GLY A 444 -8.07 13.07 6.01
N TRP A 445 -7.86 13.96 6.98
CA TRP A 445 -8.85 14.90 7.53
C TRP A 445 -9.30 16.05 6.60
N LYS A 446 -8.90 16.07 5.33
CA LYS A 446 -9.25 17.14 4.38
C LYS A 446 -10.75 17.31 4.13
N LEU A 447 -11.54 16.24 4.31
CA LEU A 447 -13.01 16.24 4.12
C LEU A 447 -13.79 16.42 5.42
N SER A 448 -13.10 16.55 6.56
CA SER A 448 -13.73 16.51 7.88
C SER A 448 -14.62 17.71 8.17
N THR A 449 -15.81 17.48 8.69
CA THR A 449 -16.81 18.53 8.94
C THR A 449 -17.67 18.15 10.15
N LEU A 450 -18.62 19.01 10.53
CA LEU A 450 -19.73 18.57 11.38
C LEU A 450 -20.80 17.87 10.54
N GLY A 451 -21.29 16.73 11.02
CA GLY A 451 -22.28 15.93 10.32
C GLY A 451 -22.79 14.72 11.10
N ASP A 452 -23.63 13.94 10.42
CA ASP A 452 -24.22 12.73 10.97
C ASP A 452 -23.19 11.58 11.01
N PRO A 453 -22.87 11.03 12.21
CA PRO A 453 -21.87 9.98 12.34
C PRO A 453 -22.23 8.68 11.59
N ILE A 454 -23.52 8.40 11.39
CA ILE A 454 -23.97 7.22 10.66
C ILE A 454 -23.59 7.31 9.19
N SER A 455 -23.53 8.52 8.62
CA SER A 455 -23.02 8.70 7.25
C SER A 455 -21.56 8.27 7.13
N ASP A 456 -20.73 8.51 8.14
CA ASP A 456 -19.31 8.13 8.11
C ASP A 456 -19.14 6.61 8.31
N LEU A 457 -19.98 6.00 9.16
CA LEU A 457 -20.06 4.55 9.31
C LEU A 457 -20.48 3.86 8.00
N ALA A 458 -21.51 4.36 7.32
CA ALA A 458 -21.96 3.83 6.04
C ALA A 458 -20.88 3.95 4.95
N ASN A 459 -20.16 5.09 4.91
CA ASN A 459 -19.01 5.25 4.01
C ASN A 459 -17.92 4.20 4.28
N ASN A 460 -17.63 3.93 5.55
CA ASN A 460 -16.65 2.90 5.93
C ASN A 460 -17.12 1.49 5.52
N CYS A 461 -18.41 1.19 5.64
CA CYS A 461 -19.01 -0.09 5.26
C CYS A 461 -19.10 -0.33 3.74
N MET A 462 -18.87 0.68 2.89
CA MET A 462 -18.92 0.50 1.42
C MET A 462 -18.00 -0.62 0.92
N ALA A 463 -16.82 -0.79 1.56
CA ALA A 463 -15.84 -1.80 1.17
C ALA A 463 -16.44 -3.22 1.14
N TYR A 464 -17.44 -3.53 1.97
CA TYR A 464 -18.09 -4.84 2.00
C TYR A 464 -18.85 -5.21 0.70
N PHE A 465 -19.28 -4.21 -0.05
CA PHE A 465 -20.13 -4.40 -1.23
C PHE A 465 -19.39 -4.13 -2.54
N LEU A 466 -18.16 -3.62 -2.48
CA LEU A 466 -17.31 -3.39 -3.65
C LEU A 466 -16.45 -4.61 -4.01
N PRO A 467 -16.11 -4.82 -5.28
CA PRO A 467 -15.20 -5.89 -5.70
C PRO A 467 -13.78 -5.77 -5.09
N PRO A 468 -13.06 -6.88 -4.86
CA PRO A 468 -11.69 -6.85 -4.32
C PRO A 468 -10.68 -6.03 -5.14
N HIS A 469 -10.88 -6.00 -6.46
CA HIS A 469 -10.01 -5.29 -7.41
C HIS A 469 -10.61 -3.96 -7.90
N PHE A 470 -11.58 -3.40 -7.18
CA PHE A 470 -12.18 -2.12 -7.55
C PHE A 470 -11.16 -0.98 -7.41
N ASN A 471 -11.03 -0.16 -8.46
CA ASN A 471 -9.91 0.77 -8.63
C ASN A 471 -9.84 1.85 -7.55
N ALA A 472 -11.00 2.41 -7.15
CA ALA A 472 -11.06 3.52 -6.20
C ALA A 472 -10.97 3.08 -4.73
N LEU A 473 -11.51 1.90 -4.41
CA LEU A 473 -11.53 1.35 -3.06
C LEU A 473 -11.57 -0.18 -3.14
N ARG A 474 -10.54 -0.86 -2.62
CA ARG A 474 -10.55 -2.32 -2.55
C ARG A 474 -11.69 -2.79 -1.65
N GLY A 475 -12.48 -3.75 -2.15
CA GLY A 475 -13.63 -4.27 -1.41
C GLY A 475 -13.52 -5.75 -1.01
N LEU A 476 -14.62 -6.28 -0.50
CA LEU A 476 -14.75 -7.64 0.05
C LEU A 476 -15.95 -8.39 -0.57
N ARG A 477 -16.57 -7.86 -1.63
CA ARG A 477 -17.74 -8.48 -2.23
C ARG A 477 -17.41 -9.90 -2.67
N LYS A 478 -18.23 -10.87 -2.24
CA LYS A 478 -18.08 -12.32 -2.49
C LYS A 478 -16.87 -12.99 -1.82
N CYS A 479 -16.16 -12.31 -0.91
CA CYS A 479 -15.17 -12.98 -0.07
C CYS A 479 -15.85 -13.81 1.03
N ASP A 480 -15.28 -14.95 1.40
CA ASP A 480 -15.70 -15.72 2.57
C ASP A 480 -15.18 -15.03 3.85
N LEU A 481 -15.99 -14.11 4.37
CA LEU A 481 -15.63 -13.31 5.56
C LEU A 481 -15.41 -14.18 6.79
N GLY A 482 -16.17 -15.27 6.93
CA GLY A 482 -16.05 -16.21 8.04
C GLY A 482 -14.71 -16.93 8.03
N HIS A 483 -14.31 -17.48 6.89
CA HIS A 483 -12.98 -18.09 6.71
C HIS A 483 -11.86 -17.06 6.91
N LEU A 484 -12.05 -15.83 6.42
CA LEU A 484 -11.07 -14.77 6.62
C LEU A 484 -10.99 -14.30 8.07
N GLY A 485 -12.02 -14.46 8.89
CA GLY A 485 -12.09 -13.86 10.23
C GLY A 485 -12.35 -12.35 10.20
N VAL A 486 -12.90 -11.84 9.10
CA VAL A 486 -13.34 -10.45 8.95
C VAL A 486 -14.82 -10.38 9.36
N PRO A 487 -15.26 -9.41 10.19
CA PRO A 487 -16.67 -9.30 10.56
C PRO A 487 -17.53 -8.93 9.35
N THR A 488 -18.81 -9.33 9.35
CA THR A 488 -19.76 -8.82 8.35
C THR A 488 -19.99 -7.32 8.50
N ALA A 489 -20.56 -6.67 7.48
CA ALA A 489 -20.91 -5.25 7.56
C ALA A 489 -21.85 -4.95 8.74
N GLU A 490 -22.79 -5.86 9.02
CA GLU A 490 -23.76 -5.78 10.11
C GLU A 490 -23.10 -5.98 11.49
N GLU A 491 -22.23 -6.98 11.63
CA GLU A 491 -21.46 -7.19 12.87
C GLU A 491 -20.56 -6.00 13.18
N TYR A 492 -19.97 -5.40 12.14
CA TYR A 492 -19.10 -4.24 12.28
C TYR A 492 -19.90 -2.97 12.63
N SER A 493 -21.01 -2.70 11.94
CA SER A 493 -21.85 -1.52 12.23
C SER A 493 -22.51 -1.63 13.60
N GLN A 494 -22.98 -2.82 13.99
CA GLN A 494 -23.52 -3.06 15.33
C GLN A 494 -22.47 -2.80 16.42
N ARG A 495 -21.24 -3.30 16.26
CA ARG A 495 -20.16 -3.05 17.22
C ARG A 495 -19.88 -1.55 17.40
N TYR A 496 -19.88 -0.79 16.30
CA TYR A 496 -19.75 0.66 16.38
C TYR A 496 -20.91 1.28 17.18
N CYS A 497 -22.16 0.85 16.94
CA CYS A 497 -23.34 1.34 17.67
C CYS A 497 -23.25 1.02 19.17
N ASP A 498 -22.81 -0.20 19.52
CA ASP A 498 -22.57 -0.62 20.90
C ASP A 498 -21.54 0.29 21.60
N HIS A 499 -20.44 0.65 20.91
CA HIS A 499 -19.44 1.58 21.45
C HIS A 499 -19.99 2.99 21.68
N MET A 500 -20.91 3.43 20.81
CA MET A 500 -21.57 4.73 20.93
C MET A 500 -22.73 4.73 21.92
N GLY A 501 -23.18 3.56 22.40
CA GLY A 501 -24.35 3.40 23.25
C GLY A 501 -25.65 3.81 22.56
N VAL A 502 -25.75 3.57 21.24
CA VAL A 502 -26.93 3.90 20.41
C VAL A 502 -27.46 2.64 19.73
N GLU A 503 -28.74 2.66 19.37
CA GLU A 503 -29.33 1.58 18.57
C GLU A 503 -28.87 1.66 17.11
N HIS A 504 -28.85 0.51 16.43
CA HIS A 504 -28.56 0.47 15.01
C HIS A 504 -29.71 1.14 14.23
N PRO A 505 -29.41 2.05 13.28
CA PRO A 505 -30.45 2.81 12.59
C PRO A 505 -31.37 1.91 11.76
N GLU A 506 -32.68 2.06 11.93
CA GLU A 506 -33.66 1.30 11.14
C GLU A 506 -33.56 1.60 9.64
N ASN A 507 -33.26 2.85 9.28
CA ASN A 507 -33.10 3.32 7.91
C ASN A 507 -31.64 3.15 7.40
N TRP A 508 -30.92 2.12 7.86
CA TRP A 508 -29.54 1.84 7.47
C TRP A 508 -29.33 1.81 5.93
N ASN A 509 -30.29 1.27 5.18
CA ASN A 509 -30.19 1.19 3.73
C ASN A 509 -30.22 2.57 3.08
N PHE A 510 -30.90 3.58 3.66
CA PHE A 510 -30.81 4.96 3.20
C PHE A 510 -29.36 5.47 3.26
N TYR A 511 -28.67 5.26 4.39
CA TYR A 511 -27.29 5.72 4.56
C TYR A 511 -26.33 5.02 3.60
N MET A 512 -26.52 3.73 3.35
CA MET A 512 -25.74 2.99 2.33
C MET A 512 -26.02 3.50 0.91
N ALA A 513 -27.29 3.75 0.56
CA ALA A 513 -27.65 4.34 -0.74
C ALA A 513 -27.01 5.71 -0.92
N PHE A 514 -27.05 6.56 0.12
CA PHE A 514 -26.43 7.87 0.12
C PHE A 514 -24.89 7.80 0.01
N ALA A 515 -24.23 6.87 0.71
CA ALA A 515 -22.78 6.67 0.61
C ALA A 515 -22.36 6.30 -0.81
N PHE A 516 -23.05 5.34 -1.44
CA PHE A 516 -22.77 4.95 -2.83
C PHE A 516 -23.14 6.03 -3.84
N PHE A 517 -24.22 6.80 -3.63
CA PHE A 517 -24.56 7.97 -4.45
C PHE A 517 -23.40 8.97 -4.48
N ARG A 518 -22.80 9.27 -3.32
CA ARG A 518 -21.61 10.14 -3.23
C ARG A 518 -20.42 9.55 -3.99
N LEU A 519 -20.17 8.25 -3.85
CA LEU A 519 -19.07 7.58 -4.54
C LEU A 519 -19.26 7.60 -6.06
N ALA A 520 -20.46 7.33 -6.58
CA ALA A 520 -20.77 7.41 -8.01
C ALA A 520 -20.55 8.83 -8.56
N ALA A 521 -20.99 9.87 -7.85
CA ALA A 521 -20.76 11.26 -8.23
C ALA A 521 -19.25 11.60 -8.28
N MET A 522 -18.46 11.12 -7.31
CA MET A 522 -17.00 11.29 -7.32
C MET A 522 -16.34 10.57 -8.49
N LEU A 523 -16.72 9.32 -8.77
CA LEU A 523 -16.15 8.51 -9.85
C LEU A 523 -16.41 9.14 -11.22
N GLN A 524 -17.63 9.62 -11.48
CA GLN A 524 -17.92 10.32 -12.73
C GLN A 524 -17.10 11.63 -12.85
N GLY A 525 -16.91 12.36 -11.75
CA GLY A 525 -16.04 13.54 -11.73
C GLY A 525 -14.55 13.23 -12.00
N LEU A 526 -14.05 12.09 -11.53
CA LEU A 526 -12.70 11.62 -11.86
C LEU A 526 -12.60 11.23 -13.34
N TYR A 527 -13.59 10.51 -13.86
CA TYR A 527 -13.64 10.15 -15.27
C TYR A 527 -13.69 11.39 -16.19
N LYS A 528 -14.48 12.42 -15.85
CA LYS A 528 -14.50 13.66 -16.64
C LYS A 528 -13.13 14.35 -16.70
N ARG A 529 -12.36 14.30 -15.61
CA ARG A 529 -11.01 14.88 -15.56
C ARG A 529 -10.01 14.05 -16.36
N SER A 530 -10.11 12.72 -16.33
CA SER A 530 -9.23 11.86 -17.13
C SER A 530 -9.45 12.04 -18.63
N LEU A 531 -10.64 12.47 -19.06
CA LEU A 531 -10.89 12.86 -20.46
C LEU A 531 -10.20 14.17 -20.85
N ALA A 532 -9.91 15.06 -19.90
CA ALA A 532 -9.32 16.38 -20.14
C ALA A 532 -7.77 16.39 -20.01
N GLU A 533 -7.19 15.44 -19.30
CA GLU A 533 -5.74 15.31 -19.06
C GLU A 533 -5.21 13.94 -19.54
N ARG A 534 -3.88 13.72 -19.57
CA ARG A 534 -3.34 12.37 -19.81
C ARG A 534 -3.66 11.47 -18.62
N PRO A 535 -4.22 10.26 -18.82
CA PRO A 535 -4.74 9.44 -17.73
C PRO A 535 -3.65 8.94 -16.77
N ALA A 536 -3.91 9.05 -15.46
CA ALA A 536 -3.14 8.48 -14.37
C ALA A 536 -3.72 7.12 -13.90
N PRO A 537 -2.91 6.20 -13.35
CA PRO A 537 -3.40 4.92 -12.85
C PRO A 537 -4.33 5.08 -11.63
N GLY A 538 -5.51 4.44 -11.68
CA GLY A 538 -6.55 4.51 -10.64
C GLY A 538 -7.73 5.45 -10.97
N GLU A 539 -7.81 5.94 -12.20
CA GLU A 539 -8.94 6.77 -12.65
C GLU A 539 -10.19 5.92 -12.84
N GLY A 540 -11.31 6.38 -12.27
CA GLY A 540 -12.60 5.70 -12.39
C GLY A 540 -13.02 5.59 -13.87
N SER A 541 -13.57 4.43 -14.23
CA SER A 541 -14.19 4.24 -15.53
C SER A 541 -15.68 4.64 -15.47
N PRO A 542 -16.34 4.91 -16.61
CA PRO A 542 -17.78 5.15 -16.62
C PRO A 542 -18.53 3.93 -16.05
N GLU A 543 -18.05 2.72 -16.31
CA GLU A 543 -18.61 1.47 -15.78
C GLU A 543 -18.50 1.39 -14.25
N ASP A 544 -17.41 1.90 -13.65
CA ASP A 544 -17.26 1.97 -12.19
C ASP A 544 -18.32 2.91 -11.57
N ALA A 545 -18.61 4.04 -12.23
CA ALA A 545 -19.61 5.00 -11.76
C ALA A 545 -21.04 4.44 -11.88
N GLU A 546 -21.36 3.78 -13.01
CA GLU A 546 -22.65 3.10 -13.23
C GLU A 546 -22.86 1.97 -12.22
N PHE A 547 -21.87 1.10 -12.04
CA PHE A 547 -21.93 -0.01 -11.09
C PHE A 547 -22.23 0.45 -9.66
N VAL A 548 -21.56 1.52 -9.22
CA VAL A 548 -21.77 2.09 -7.88
C VAL A 548 -23.14 2.76 -7.77
N ALA A 549 -23.61 3.43 -8.82
CA ALA A 549 -24.95 4.03 -8.84
C ALA A 549 -26.05 2.97 -8.78
N ASP A 550 -25.90 1.84 -9.48
CA ASP A 550 -26.84 0.72 -9.40
C ASP A 550 -26.85 0.09 -8.00
N LEU A 551 -25.67 -0.08 -7.37
CA LEU A 551 -25.59 -0.51 -5.97
C LEU A 551 -26.34 0.46 -5.03
N ALA A 552 -26.16 1.78 -5.21
CA ALA A 552 -26.89 2.78 -4.44
C ALA A 552 -28.40 2.62 -4.61
N TRP A 553 -28.86 2.41 -5.85
CA TRP A 553 -30.27 2.21 -6.15
C TRP A 553 -30.82 0.91 -5.54
N ASP A 554 -30.07 -0.19 -5.56
CA ASP A 554 -30.46 -1.44 -4.89
C ASP A 554 -30.73 -1.25 -3.39
N PHE A 555 -29.90 -0.43 -2.71
CA PHE A 555 -30.14 -0.08 -1.30
C PHE A 555 -31.39 0.78 -1.13
N SER A 556 -31.67 1.72 -2.03
CA SER A 556 -32.90 2.52 -1.98
C SER A 556 -34.16 1.66 -2.17
N ILE A 557 -34.12 0.63 -3.03
CA ILE A 557 -35.21 -0.33 -3.21
C ILE A 557 -35.46 -1.10 -1.91
N LYS A 558 -34.39 -1.62 -1.27
CA LYS A 558 -34.49 -2.33 0.01
C LYS A 558 -35.12 -1.45 1.10
N GLU A 559 -34.76 -0.17 1.14
CA GLU A 559 -35.37 0.78 2.06
C GLU A 559 -36.87 0.98 1.76
N GLY A 560 -37.24 1.08 0.49
CA GLY A 560 -38.64 1.15 0.05
C GLY A 560 -39.47 -0.06 0.51
N PHE A 561 -38.92 -1.28 0.41
CA PHE A 561 -39.57 -2.48 0.92
C PHE A 561 -39.74 -2.45 2.45
N ARG A 562 -38.72 -2.01 3.20
CA ARG A 562 -38.81 -1.84 4.66
C ARG A 562 -39.96 -0.89 5.05
N VAL A 563 -40.03 0.27 4.39
CA VAL A 563 -41.10 1.25 4.64
C VAL A 563 -42.47 0.65 4.30
N PHE A 564 -42.60 -0.03 3.16
CA PHE A 564 -43.83 -0.70 2.77
C PHE A 564 -44.29 -1.76 3.78
N ASP A 565 -43.38 -2.62 4.23
CA ASP A 565 -43.66 -3.69 5.21
C ASP A 565 -44.04 -3.14 6.59
N SER A 566 -43.60 -1.91 6.92
CA SER A 566 -43.95 -1.21 8.17
C SER A 566 -45.33 -0.52 8.13
N LEU A 567 -45.95 -0.37 6.96
CA LEU A 567 -47.27 0.25 6.85
C LEU A 567 -48.34 -0.66 7.48
N PRO A 568 -49.25 -0.13 8.31
CA PRO A 568 -50.34 -0.92 8.87
C PRO A 568 -51.21 -1.48 7.73
N THR A 569 -51.39 -2.80 7.70
CA THR A 569 -52.31 -3.45 6.76
C THR A 569 -53.73 -2.92 7.00
N THR A 570 -54.19 -2.05 6.13
CA THR A 570 -55.59 -1.61 6.14
C THR A 570 -56.46 -2.83 5.84
N LYS A 571 -57.25 -3.27 6.83
CA LYS A 571 -58.35 -4.22 6.58
C LYS A 571 -59.19 -3.66 5.42
N PRO A 572 -59.52 -4.46 4.38
CA PRO A 572 -60.38 -3.97 3.31
C PRO A 572 -61.70 -3.49 3.92
N LEU A 573 -62.10 -2.27 3.62
CA LEU A 573 -63.44 -1.77 3.91
C LEU A 573 -64.45 -2.79 3.36
N ALA A 574 -65.17 -3.45 4.26
CA ALA A 574 -66.27 -4.33 3.90
C ALA A 574 -67.27 -3.52 3.07
N ARG A 575 -67.37 -3.82 1.77
CA ARG A 575 -68.43 -3.30 0.91
C ARG A 575 -69.76 -3.76 1.49
N CYS A 576 -70.51 -2.84 2.10
CA CYS A 576 -71.92 -3.04 2.39
C CYS A 576 -72.67 -3.10 1.06
N TYR A 577 -73.08 -4.29 0.65
CA TYR A 577 -74.12 -4.44 -0.37
C TYR A 577 -75.46 -4.12 0.29
N SER A 578 -75.97 -2.90 0.07
CA SER A 578 -77.38 -2.59 0.32
C SER A 578 -78.21 -3.15 -0.83
N THR A 579 -78.95 -4.21 -0.59
CA THR A 579 -80.08 -4.63 -1.41
C THR A 579 -81.23 -3.63 -1.21
N LEU A 580 -81.56 -2.87 -2.25
CA LEU A 580 -82.84 -2.19 -2.38
C LEU A 580 -83.67 -2.97 -3.41
N ALA A 581 -84.69 -3.66 -2.91
CA ALA A 581 -85.77 -4.23 -3.69
C ALA A 581 -87.00 -3.34 -3.51
N SER A 582 -87.50 -2.79 -4.61
CA SER A 582 -88.91 -2.47 -4.88
C SER A 582 -89.05 -2.09 -6.34
#